data_AF-E0XZD0-F1
#
_entry.id   AF-E0XZD0-F1
#
_cell.length_a   1.000
_cell.length_b   1.000
_cell.length_c   1.000
_cell.angle_alpha   90.00
_cell.angle_beta   90.00
_cell.angle_gamma   90.00
#
_symmetry.space_group_name_H-M   'P 1'
#
loop_
_entity.id
_entity.type
_entity.pdbx_description
1 polymer ?
#
loop_
_entity_poly.entity_id
_entity_poly.type
_entity_poly.pdbx_seq_one_letter_code
_entity_poly.pdbx_strand_id
1 'polypeptide(L)'
;MKQERGIVVIVIFLLLILLTMIAMGLATRTRMTLQLTAASNARNEAQHQANGAQSAFLEQQRQLRGESLLIRNTGVTTSTDASGVHNTIRFRGETQCRRSRTATAAHIVACRHSELRSSVNYGKRNRGELSVITGLEQPVLNIVGG
;
A
#
# COMPACT_ATOMS: atom_id res chain seq x y z
N MET A 1 -12.12 64.27 -32.13
CA MET A 1 -12.91 63.07 -31.75
C MET A 1 -12.36 61.72 -32.26
N LYS A 2 -11.24 61.64 -33.02
CA LYS A 2 -10.68 60.35 -33.50
C LYS A 2 -9.55 59.76 -32.61
N GLN A 3 -8.88 60.57 -31.78
CA GLN A 3 -7.76 60.11 -30.94
C GLN A 3 -8.21 59.27 -29.72
N GLU A 4 -9.39 59.51 -29.16
CA GLU A 4 -9.87 58.79 -27.97
C GLU A 4 -10.27 57.33 -28.27
N ARG A 5 -10.68 57.01 -29.50
CA ARG A 5 -11.03 55.63 -29.89
C ARG A 5 -9.84 54.68 -29.87
N GLY A 6 -8.62 55.16 -30.12
CA GLY A 6 -7.41 54.33 -30.09
C GLY A 6 -6.99 53.92 -28.68
N ILE A 7 -7.14 54.85 -27.72
CA ILE A 7 -6.76 54.63 -26.32
C ILE A 7 -7.66 53.57 -25.67
N VAL A 8 -8.97 53.60 -25.94
CA VAL A 8 -9.92 52.61 -25.39
C VAL A 8 -9.59 51.19 -25.85
N VAL A 9 -9.21 51.01 -27.13
CA VAL A 9 -8.83 49.70 -27.66
C VAL A 9 -7.57 49.18 -26.96
N ILE A 10 -6.57 50.04 -26.73
CA ILE A 10 -5.32 49.66 -26.04
C ILE A 10 -5.61 49.24 -24.60
N VAL A 11 -6.48 49.97 -23.88
CA VAL A 11 -6.85 49.64 -22.49
C VAL A 11 -7.58 48.29 -22.41
N ILE A 12 -8.51 48.04 -23.33
CA ILE A 12 -9.20 46.73 -23.41
C ILE A 12 -8.19 45.61 -23.71
N PHE A 13 -7.24 45.84 -24.61
CA PHE A 13 -6.22 44.86 -24.96
C PHE A 13 -5.33 44.51 -23.76
N LEU A 14 -4.90 45.51 -22.99
CA LEU A 14 -4.14 45.30 -21.75
C LEU A 14 -4.93 44.49 -20.72
N LEU A 15 -6.22 44.79 -20.54
CA LEU A 15 -7.09 44.03 -19.66
C LEU A 15 -7.25 42.57 -20.10
N LEU A 16 -7.42 42.32 -21.40
CA LEU A 16 -7.51 40.96 -21.95
C LEU A 16 -6.22 40.16 -21.71
N ILE A 17 -5.05 40.78 -21.88
CA ILE A 17 -3.77 40.13 -21.61
C ILE A 17 -3.66 39.75 -20.13
N LEU A 18 -4.05 40.65 -19.21
CA LEU A 18 -4.03 40.35 -17.77
C LEU A 18 -4.99 39.19 -17.42
N LEU A 19 -6.21 39.21 -17.94
CA LEU A 19 -7.21 38.16 -17.69
C LEU A 19 -6.75 36.79 -18.22
N THR A 20 -6.14 36.76 -19.40
CA THR A 20 -5.63 35.50 -20.00
C THR A 20 -4.45 34.92 -19.22
N MET A 21 -3.54 35.75 -18.69
CA MET A 21 -2.45 35.27 -17.81
C MET A 21 -2.99 34.64 -16.53
N ILE A 22 -3.99 35.27 -15.89
CA ILE A 22 -4.63 34.74 -14.68
C ILE A 22 -5.32 33.40 -14.99
N ALA A 23 -6.08 33.34 -16.09
CA ALA A 23 -6.77 32.12 -16.50
C ALA A 23 -5.80 30.96 -16.76
N MET A 24 -4.67 31.23 -17.41
CA MET A 24 -3.67 30.20 -17.71
C MET A 24 -2.95 29.71 -16.44
N GLY A 25 -2.66 30.61 -15.50
CA GLY A 25 -2.12 30.26 -14.18
C GLY A 25 -3.08 29.38 -13.36
N LEU A 26 -4.39 29.64 -13.43
CA LEU A 26 -5.39 28.82 -12.75
C LEU A 26 -5.55 27.44 -13.42
N ALA A 27 -5.65 27.41 -14.75
CA ALA A 27 -5.84 26.17 -15.51
C ALA A 27 -4.69 25.17 -15.30
N THR A 28 -3.45 25.66 -15.23
CA THR A 28 -2.26 24.82 -14.99
C THR A 28 -2.26 24.20 -13.59
N ARG A 29 -2.59 24.98 -12.55
CA ARG A 29 -2.70 24.47 -11.17
C ARG A 29 -3.81 23.43 -11.05
N THR A 30 -4.98 23.69 -11.66
CA THR A 30 -6.09 22.73 -11.65
C THR A 30 -5.72 21.39 -12.28
N ARG A 31 -5.02 21.40 -13.42
CA ARG A 31 -4.54 20.17 -14.08
C ARG A 31 -3.58 19.38 -13.19
N MET A 32 -2.66 20.07 -12.52
CA MET A 32 -1.72 19.44 -11.59
C MET A 32 -2.45 18.82 -10.39
N THR A 33 -3.37 19.56 -9.77
CA THR A 33 -4.18 19.04 -8.65
C THR A 33 -4.99 17.82 -9.06
N LEU A 34 -5.64 17.83 -10.22
CA LEU A 34 -6.42 16.68 -10.70
C LEU A 34 -5.55 15.43 -10.91
N GLN A 35 -4.35 15.60 -11.48
CA GLN A 35 -3.42 14.49 -11.66
C GLN A 35 -2.91 13.95 -10.32
N LEU A 36 -2.61 14.82 -9.36
CA LEU A 36 -2.21 14.42 -8.01
C LEU A 36 -3.33 13.69 -7.28
N THR A 37 -4.57 14.17 -7.37
CA THR A 37 -5.73 13.50 -6.77
C THR A 37 -5.95 12.12 -7.40
N ALA A 38 -5.85 12.00 -8.72
CA ALA A 38 -5.95 10.71 -9.40
C ALA A 38 -4.84 9.73 -8.97
N ALA A 39 -3.60 10.21 -8.85
CA ALA A 39 -2.48 9.40 -8.37
C ALA A 39 -2.66 8.96 -6.91
N SER A 40 -3.15 9.88 -6.05
CA SER A 40 -3.48 9.59 -4.65
C SER A 40 -4.58 8.54 -4.53
N ASN A 41 -5.65 8.67 -5.31
CA ASN A 41 -6.75 7.70 -5.32
C ASN A 41 -6.27 6.32 -5.79
N ALA A 42 -5.47 6.25 -6.86
CA ALA A 42 -4.90 4.98 -7.33
C ALA A 42 -4.00 4.32 -6.27
N ARG A 43 -3.24 5.11 -5.51
CA ARG A 43 -2.43 4.61 -4.39
C ARG A 43 -3.30 4.09 -3.25
N ASN A 44 -4.36 4.82 -2.88
CA ASN A 44 -5.27 4.40 -1.82
C ASN A 44 -6.02 3.12 -2.18
N GLU A 45 -6.50 3.02 -3.43
CA GLU A 45 -7.11 1.80 -3.95
C GLU A 45 -6.14 0.62 -3.86
N ALA A 46 -4.91 0.79 -4.33
CA ALA A 46 -3.85 -0.21 -4.21
C ALA A 46 -3.59 -0.61 -2.75
N GLN A 47 -3.67 0.33 -1.81
CA GLN A 47 -3.52 0.04 -0.38
C GLN A 47 -4.66 -0.81 0.15
N HIS A 48 -5.89 -0.50 -0.22
CA HIS A 48 -7.05 -1.31 0.15
C HIS A 48 -6.98 -2.72 -0.46
N GLN A 49 -6.57 -2.83 -1.72
CA GLN A 49 -6.36 -4.11 -2.39
C GLN A 49 -5.27 -4.94 -1.70
N ALA A 50 -4.11 -4.35 -1.41
CA ALA A 50 -3.03 -5.04 -0.71
C ALA A 50 -3.45 -5.50 0.70
N ASN A 51 -4.13 -4.65 1.47
CA ASN A 51 -4.63 -4.99 2.80
C ASN A 51 -5.69 -6.11 2.76
N GLY A 52 -6.62 -6.04 1.80
CA GLY A 52 -7.65 -7.05 1.61
C GLY A 52 -7.07 -8.40 1.18
N ALA A 53 -6.12 -8.40 0.25
CA ALA A 53 -5.42 -9.61 -0.18
C ALA A 53 -4.57 -10.20 0.96
N GLN A 54 -3.95 -9.36 1.79
CA GLN A 54 -3.18 -9.81 2.95
C GLN A 54 -4.06 -10.48 4.00
N SER A 55 -5.22 -9.90 4.31
CA SER A 55 -6.17 -10.48 5.27
C SER A 55 -6.80 -11.76 4.73
N ALA A 56 -7.14 -11.81 3.44
CA ALA A 56 -7.64 -13.01 2.79
C ALA A 56 -6.60 -14.15 2.81
N PHE A 57 -5.33 -13.83 2.49
CA PHE A 57 -4.23 -14.80 2.59
C PHE A 57 -4.08 -15.33 4.00
N LEU A 58 -4.09 -14.45 5.01
CA LEU A 58 -3.99 -14.85 6.42
C LEU A 58 -5.15 -15.76 6.84
N GLU A 59 -6.37 -15.45 6.41
CA GLU A 59 -7.56 -16.27 6.70
C GLU A 59 -7.46 -17.65 6.03
N GLN A 60 -7.01 -17.71 4.77
CA GLN A 60 -6.75 -18.98 4.09
C GLN A 60 -5.70 -19.81 4.85
N GLN A 61 -4.61 -19.17 5.28
CA GLN A 61 -3.58 -19.83 6.09
C GLN A 61 -4.11 -20.29 7.46
N ARG A 62 -5.07 -19.58 8.05
CA ARG A 62 -5.74 -19.97 9.30
C ARG A 62 -6.58 -21.24 9.12
N GLN A 63 -7.29 -21.35 7.99
CA GLN A 63 -8.13 -22.52 7.67
C GLN A 63 -7.31 -23.80 7.48
N LEU A 64 -6.08 -23.68 6.98
CA LEU A 64 -5.15 -24.80 6.77
C LEU A 64 -4.56 -25.38 8.06
N ARG A 65 -4.71 -24.69 9.21
CA ARG A 65 -4.22 -25.12 10.54
C ARG A 65 -2.76 -25.59 10.48
N GLY A 66 -2.47 -26.86 10.80
CA GLY A 66 -1.12 -27.44 10.83
C GLY A 66 -0.38 -27.39 9.50
N GLU A 67 -1.12 -27.37 8.39
CA GLU A 67 -0.55 -27.28 7.02
C GLU A 67 -0.33 -25.83 6.57
N SER A 68 -0.61 -24.86 7.44
CA SER A 68 -0.37 -23.45 7.16
C SER A 68 1.09 -23.17 6.85
N LEU A 69 1.33 -22.33 5.85
CA LEU A 69 2.66 -21.78 5.56
C LEU A 69 3.21 -20.98 6.75
N LEU A 70 2.35 -20.45 7.61
CA LEU A 70 2.78 -19.76 8.83
C LEU A 70 3.50 -20.71 9.81
N ILE A 71 3.19 -22.01 9.76
CA ILE A 71 3.76 -23.05 10.62
C ILE A 71 4.88 -23.80 9.91
N ARG A 72 4.67 -24.24 8.66
CA ARG A 72 5.59 -25.16 7.98
C ARG A 72 6.69 -24.48 7.17
N ASN A 73 6.56 -23.20 6.82
CA ASN A 73 7.52 -22.53 5.93
C ASN A 73 8.88 -22.33 6.63
N THR A 74 9.97 -22.78 6.03
CA THR A 74 11.34 -22.55 6.55
C THR A 74 12.12 -21.52 5.73
N GLY A 75 11.50 -20.91 4.72
CA GLY A 75 12.16 -19.98 3.80
C GLY A 75 11.24 -18.88 3.28
N VAL A 76 11.31 -18.62 1.98
CA VAL A 76 10.48 -17.61 1.30
C VAL A 76 9.51 -18.32 0.37
N THR A 77 8.22 -18.05 0.54
CA THR A 77 7.17 -18.57 -0.33
C THR A 77 6.35 -17.41 -0.86
N THR A 78 6.12 -17.40 -2.16
CA THR A 78 5.28 -16.39 -2.82
C THR A 78 4.03 -17.05 -3.38
N SER A 79 2.89 -16.41 -3.16
CA SER A 79 1.58 -16.76 -3.72
C SER A 79 1.00 -15.54 -4.40
N THR A 80 0.24 -15.74 -5.47
CA THR A 80 -0.44 -14.66 -6.18
C THR A 80 -1.93 -14.83 -5.98
N ASP A 81 -2.58 -13.79 -5.49
CA ASP A 81 -4.03 -13.74 -5.35
C ASP A 81 -4.71 -13.52 -6.71
N ALA A 82 -6.00 -13.88 -6.81
CA ALA A 82 -6.82 -13.67 -8.00
C ALA A 82 -6.92 -12.17 -8.39
N SER A 83 -6.76 -11.27 -7.41
CA SER A 83 -6.69 -9.83 -7.60
C SER A 83 -5.36 -9.33 -8.23
N GLY A 84 -4.39 -10.23 -8.44
CA GLY A 84 -3.05 -9.88 -8.96
C GLY A 84 -2.07 -9.37 -7.90
N VAL A 85 -2.45 -9.40 -6.62
CA VAL A 85 -1.55 -9.08 -5.50
C VAL A 85 -0.61 -10.24 -5.23
N HIS A 86 0.68 -9.95 -5.09
CA HIS A 86 1.68 -10.96 -4.71
C HIS A 86 1.89 -10.96 -3.20
N ASN A 87 1.53 -12.06 -2.55
CA ASN A 87 1.74 -12.33 -1.13
C ASN A 87 3.02 -13.17 -0.95
N THR A 88 4.05 -12.59 -0.36
CA THR A 88 5.31 -13.25 -0.05
C THR A 88 5.46 -13.41 1.45
N ILE A 89 5.52 -14.65 1.92
CA ILE A 89 5.82 -14.98 3.32
C ILE A 89 7.29 -15.36 3.45
N ARG A 90 7.99 -14.72 4.37
CA ARG A 90 9.38 -15.00 4.72
C ARG A 90 9.48 -15.43 6.17
N PHE A 91 9.95 -16.64 6.40
CA PHE A 91 10.32 -17.09 7.74
C PHE A 91 11.55 -16.30 8.25
N ARG A 92 11.48 -15.81 9.48
CA ARG A 92 12.56 -15.05 10.13
C ARG A 92 13.29 -15.85 11.20
N GLY A 93 12.60 -16.76 11.87
CA GLY A 93 13.17 -17.57 12.93
C GLY A 93 12.15 -17.93 14.00
N GLU A 94 12.55 -18.81 14.91
CA GLU A 94 11.79 -19.17 16.10
C GLU A 94 12.47 -18.58 17.32
N THR A 95 11.72 -17.85 18.14
CA THR A 95 12.22 -17.29 19.40
C THR A 95 11.17 -17.45 20.49
N GLN A 96 11.49 -17.05 21.72
CA GLN A 96 10.48 -17.03 22.77
C GLN A 96 9.40 -16.01 22.43
N CYS A 97 8.13 -16.42 22.60
CA CYS A 97 7.01 -15.51 22.42
C CYS A 97 7.15 -14.27 23.30
N ARG A 98 6.85 -13.10 22.72
CA ARG A 98 6.75 -11.87 23.50
C ARG A 98 5.66 -12.08 24.56
N ARG A 99 6.01 -11.93 25.84
CA ARG A 99 5.20 -12.40 26.97
C ARG A 99 3.72 -12.03 26.82
N SER A 100 2.85 -13.03 26.74
CA SER A 100 1.42 -12.85 26.98
C SER A 100 1.17 -12.78 28.49
N ARG A 101 0.09 -12.13 28.93
CA ARG A 101 -0.28 -12.02 30.36
C ARG A 101 -0.69 -13.36 30.99
N THR A 102 -0.85 -14.43 30.21
CA THR A 102 -1.19 -15.78 30.68
C THR A 102 0.06 -16.66 30.67
N ALA A 103 0.56 -16.96 31.87
CA ALA A 103 1.78 -17.75 32.06
C ALA A 103 1.56 -19.21 31.63
N THR A 104 1.85 -19.53 30.37
CA THR A 104 2.16 -20.90 29.98
C THR A 104 3.56 -21.23 30.52
N ALA A 105 3.79 -22.46 30.99
CA ALA A 105 5.10 -22.84 31.53
C ALA A 105 6.20 -22.45 30.52
N ALA A 106 7.23 -21.76 31.01
CA ALA A 106 8.41 -21.45 30.21
C ALA A 106 8.88 -22.76 29.58
N HIS A 107 9.23 -22.74 28.29
CA HIS A 107 9.73 -23.87 27.50
C HIS A 107 8.73 -24.73 26.71
N ILE A 108 7.41 -24.62 26.92
CA ILE A 108 6.42 -25.42 26.14
C ILE A 108 6.05 -24.74 24.80
N VAL A 109 6.03 -23.41 24.75
CA VAL A 109 5.57 -22.64 23.59
C VAL A 109 6.69 -21.74 23.06
N ALA A 110 7.01 -21.87 21.79
CA ALA A 110 7.89 -20.97 21.04
C ALA A 110 7.05 -20.16 20.04
N CYS A 111 7.55 -19.00 19.59
CA CYS A 111 6.91 -18.21 18.55
C CYS A 111 7.72 -18.27 17.26
N ARG A 112 7.05 -18.69 16.18
CA ARG A 112 7.54 -18.53 14.83
C ARG A 112 7.30 -17.09 14.38
N HIS A 113 8.37 -16.41 14.02
CA HIS A 113 8.31 -15.09 13.41
C HIS A 113 8.35 -15.23 11.90
N SER A 114 7.34 -14.70 11.24
CA SER A 114 7.27 -14.62 9.77
C SER A 114 6.94 -13.19 9.36
N GLU A 115 7.41 -12.79 8.19
CA GLU A 115 7.09 -11.52 7.57
C GLU A 115 6.21 -11.79 6.36
N LEU A 116 5.05 -11.15 6.29
CA LEU A 116 4.14 -11.22 5.16
C LEU A 116 4.17 -9.90 4.40
N ARG A 117 4.65 -9.96 3.17
CA ARG A 117 4.70 -8.85 2.22
C ARG A 117 3.62 -9.03 1.16
N SER A 118 2.69 -8.09 1.06
CA SER A 118 1.66 -8.05 0.01
C SER A 118 1.93 -6.88 -0.91
N SER A 119 2.29 -7.16 -2.17
CA SER A 119 2.68 -6.14 -3.16
C SER A 119 1.74 -6.10 -4.35
N VAL A 120 1.40 -4.88 -4.77
CA VAL A 120 0.52 -4.60 -5.90
C VAL A 120 1.07 -3.43 -6.71
N ASN A 121 0.93 -3.53 -8.02
CA ASN A 121 1.30 -2.44 -8.93
C ASN A 121 0.12 -1.49 -9.14
N TYR A 122 0.39 -0.19 -9.21
CA TYR A 122 -0.64 0.84 -9.38
C TYR A 122 -0.18 1.98 -10.29
N GLY A 123 -1.16 2.78 -10.73
CA GLY A 123 -0.95 3.92 -11.60
C GLY A 123 -0.77 3.55 -13.08
N LYS A 124 -0.52 4.56 -13.90
CA LYS A 124 -0.46 4.41 -15.37
C LYS A 124 0.69 3.48 -15.77
N ARG A 125 0.37 2.38 -16.46
CA ARG A 125 1.32 1.34 -16.91
C ARG A 125 2.08 0.65 -15.77
N ASN A 126 1.45 0.45 -14.60
CA ASN A 126 2.05 -0.26 -13.46
C ASN A 126 3.40 0.33 -13.02
N ARG A 127 3.53 1.67 -13.07
CA ARG A 127 4.77 2.38 -12.74
C ARG A 127 4.99 2.58 -11.24
N GLY A 128 3.94 2.48 -10.43
CA GLY A 128 4.05 2.47 -8.98
C GLY A 128 3.94 1.04 -8.46
N GLU A 129 4.70 0.72 -7.43
CA GLU A 129 4.51 -0.48 -6.61
C GLU A 129 4.17 -0.04 -5.19
N LEU A 130 3.13 -0.63 -4.62
CA LEU A 130 2.81 -0.49 -3.21
C LEU A 130 3.01 -1.85 -2.55
N SER A 131 3.72 -1.86 -1.42
CA SER A 131 3.92 -3.04 -0.61
C SER A 131 3.50 -2.79 0.83
N VAL A 132 2.67 -3.68 1.36
CA VAL A 132 2.30 -3.73 2.78
C VAL A 132 3.07 -4.88 3.41
N ILE A 133 3.84 -4.60 4.47
CA ILE A 133 4.65 -5.58 5.17
C ILE A 133 4.13 -5.69 6.60
N THR A 134 3.79 -6.91 7.01
CA THR A 134 3.35 -7.21 8.38
C THR A 134 4.24 -8.28 9.01
N GLY A 135 4.58 -8.07 10.29
CA GLY A 135 5.23 -9.10 11.10
C GLY A 135 4.17 -9.97 11.76
N LEU A 136 4.34 -11.28 11.65
CA LEU A 136 3.45 -12.30 12.19
C LEU A 136 4.21 -13.10 13.26
N GLU A 137 3.61 -13.19 14.44
CA GLU A 137 4.08 -14.05 15.53
C GLU A 137 3.07 -15.18 15.72
N GLN A 138 3.48 -16.42 15.47
CA GLN A 138 2.62 -17.58 15.62
C GLN A 138 3.13 -18.48 16.75
N PRO A 139 2.33 -18.71 17.81
CA PRO A 139 2.70 -19.66 18.85
C PRO A 139 2.69 -21.08 18.27
N VAL A 140 3.77 -21.81 18.53
CA VAL A 140 3.95 -23.22 18.18
C VAL A 140 4.42 -23.99 19.40
N LEU A 141 4.07 -25.26 19.47
CA LEU A 141 4.54 -26.14 20.53
C LEU A 141 6.01 -26.48 20.28
N ASN A 142 6.86 -26.25 21.29
CA ASN A 142 8.24 -26.68 21.24
C ASN A 142 8.29 -28.19 21.50
N ILE A 143 8.48 -28.98 20.43
CA ILE A 143 8.53 -30.45 20.51
C ILE A 143 9.94 -30.95 20.87
N VAL A 144 10.88 -30.06 21.22
CA VAL A 144 12.21 -30.44 21.72
C VAL A 144 12.08 -30.83 23.20
N GLY A 145 11.51 -32.01 23.42
CA GLY A 145 11.23 -32.59 24.73
C GLY A 145 10.83 -34.05 24.59
N GLY A 146 11.77 -34.86 24.09
CA GLY A 146 11.78 -36.32 24.13
C GLY A 146 13.14 -36.78 24.62
#